data_AF-A0A9J5YWD2-F1
#
_entry.id   AF-A0A9J5YWD2-F1
#
_cell.length_a   1.000
_cell.length_b   1.000
_cell.length_c   1.000
_cell.angle_alpha   90.00
_cell.angle_beta   90.00
_cell.angle_gamma   90.00
#
_symmetry.space_group_name_H-M   'P 1'
#
loop_
_entity.id
_entity.type
_entity.pdbx_description
1 polymer ?
#
loop_
_entity_poly.entity_id
_entity_poly.type
_entity_poly.pdbx_seq_one_letter_code
_entity_poly.pdbx_strand_id
1 'polypeptide(L)' 'MEEDSIPRDITIQIFSWLPAKSLMRFRCISKFHNSIVLEPNFVYLHLSNYSKINGGDTKA' A
#
# COMPACT_ATOMS: atom_id res chain seq x y z
N MET A 1 -2.34 -26.91 -9.22
CA MET A 1 -1.52 -26.27 -8.19
C MET A 1 -2.17 -24.91 -7.97
N GLU A 2 -3.15 -24.84 -7.06
CA GLU A 2 -3.63 -23.55 -6.59
C GLU A 2 -2.41 -22.81 -6.04
N GLU A 3 -2.07 -21.69 -6.65
CA GLU A 3 -0.98 -20.85 -6.17
C GLU A 3 -1.50 -20.15 -4.93
N ASP A 4 -0.94 -20.47 -3.75
CA ASP A 4 -1.15 -19.82 -2.45
C ASP A 4 -0.64 -18.36 -2.47
N SER A 5 -1.06 -17.61 -3.48
CA SER A 5 -0.73 -16.22 -3.69
C SER A 5 -1.79 -15.35 -3.06
N ILE A 6 -1.35 -14.37 -2.28
CA ILE A 6 -2.27 -13.37 -1.72
C ILE A 6 -2.93 -12.63 -2.89
N PRO A 7 -4.26 -12.52 -2.92
CA PRO A 7 -4.95 -11.77 -3.96
C PRO A 7 -4.43 -10.33 -4.10
N ARG A 8 -4.46 -9.81 -5.33
CA ARG A 8 -3.90 -8.48 -5.67
C ARG A 8 -4.54 -7.36 -4.86
N ASP A 9 -5.85 -7.39 -4.74
CA ASP A 9 -6.69 -6.44 -3.99
C ASP A 9 -6.33 -6.43 -2.50
N ILE A 10 -6.09 -7.60 -1.91
CA ILE A 10 -5.63 -7.72 -0.52
C ILE A 10 -4.23 -7.13 -0.37
N THR A 11 -3.33 -7.40 -1.32
CA THR A 11 -1.99 -6.81 -1.31
C THR A 11 -2.03 -5.28 -1.42
N ILE A 12 -2.89 -4.73 -2.28
CA ILE A 12 -3.10 -3.27 -2.41
C ILE A 12 -3.58 -2.69 -1.08
N GLN A 13 -4.56 -3.34 -0.43
CA GLN A 13 -5.05 -2.89 0.87
C GLN A 13 -3.92 -2.87 1.89
N ILE A 14 -3.18 -3.97 2.07
CA ILE A 14 -2.03 -4.02 3.01
C ILE A 14 -1.04 -2.90 2.71
N PHE A 15 -0.61 -2.76 1.45
CA PHE A 15 0.38 -1.77 1.06
C PHE A 15 -0.10 -0.35 1.34
N SER A 16 -1.40 -0.06 1.17
CA SER A 16 -1.94 1.28 1.39
C SER A 16 -1.79 1.78 2.84
N TRP A 17 -1.63 0.88 3.81
CA TRP A 17 -1.39 1.20 5.21
C TRP A 17 0.09 1.31 5.59
N LEU A 18 1.01 0.91 4.72
CA LEU A 18 2.44 0.90 5.02
C LEU A 18 3.07 2.28 4.79
N PRO A 19 4.08 2.69 5.59
CA PRO A 19 4.86 3.89 5.30
C PRO A 19 5.55 3.81 3.92
N ALA A 20 5.67 4.95 3.24
CA ALA A 20 6.32 5.06 1.92
C ALA A 20 7.73 4.43 1.88
N LYS A 21 8.52 4.58 2.96
CA LYS A 21 9.87 4.00 3.05
C LYS A 21 9.86 2.47 2.98
N SER A 22 8.87 1.82 3.59
CA SER A 22 8.70 0.37 3.52
C SER A 22 8.27 -0.07 2.12
N LEU A 23 7.33 0.66 1.51
CA LEU A 23 6.86 0.40 0.14
C LEU A 23 7.97 0.46 -0.91
N MET A 24 8.90 1.41 -0.76
CA MET A 24 10.05 1.51 -1.66
C MET A 24 10.96 0.28 -1.60
N ARG A 25 11.05 -0.40 -0.45
CA ARG A 25 11.78 -1.68 -0.36
C ARG A 25 11.02 -2.80 -1.08
N PHE A 26 9.70 -2.86 -0.93
CA PHE A 26 8.85 -3.86 -1.59
C PHE A 26 8.89 -3.78 -3.12
N ARG A 27 9.05 -2.58 -3.70
CA ARG A 27 9.23 -2.40 -5.15
C ARG A 27 10.42 -3.19 -5.71
N CYS A 28 11.48 -3.37 -4.93
CA CYS A 28 12.67 -4.09 -5.37
C CYS A 28 12.55 -5.63 -5.25
N ILE A 29 11.51 -6.14 -4.57
CA ILE A 29 11.39 -7.58 -4.29
C ILE A 29 10.85 -8.33 -5.51
N SER A 30 9.91 -7.74 -6.26
CA SER A 30 9.34 -8.40 -7.44
C SER A 30 8.65 -7.39 -8.36
N LYS A 31 8.46 -7.80 -9.63
CA LYS A 31 7.66 -7.04 -10.60
C LYS A 31 6.20 -6.86 -10.17
N PHE A 32 5.62 -7.82 -9.46
CA PHE A 32 4.25 -7.76 -8.96
C PHE A 32 4.06 -6.64 -7.93
N HIS A 33 4.92 -6.61 -6.90
CA HIS A 33 4.90 -5.55 -5.90
C HIS A 33 5.19 -4.17 -6.51
N ASN A 34 6.12 -4.08 -7.48
CA ASN A 34 6.38 -2.81 -8.17
C ASN A 34 5.17 -2.33 -8.98
N SER A 35 4.41 -3.22 -9.63
CA SER A 35 3.21 -2.80 -10.37
C SER A 35 2.11 -2.29 -9.43
N ILE A 36 1.92 -2.92 -8.27
CA ILE A 36 0.95 -2.47 -7.25
C ILE A 36 1.24 -1.04 -6.79
N VAL A 37 2.48 -0.70 -6.48
CA VAL A 37 2.84 0.65 -5.98
C VAL A 37 2.66 1.74 -7.05
N LEU A 38 2.57 1.35 -8.33
CA LEU A 38 2.36 2.26 -9.46
C LEU A 38 0.88 2.37 -9.89
N GLU A 39 -0.01 1.57 -9.30
CA GLU A 39 -1.44 1.61 -9.61
C GLU A 39 -2.08 2.93 -9.12
N PRO A 40 -2.90 3.61 -9.94
CA PRO A 40 -3.58 4.84 -9.52
C PRO A 40 -4.48 4.65 -8.29
N ASN A 41 -5.18 3.51 -8.22
CA ASN A 41 -6.03 3.17 -7.08
C ASN A 41 -5.22 3.05 -5.78
N PHE A 42 -4.01 2.52 -5.85
CA PHE A 42 -3.12 2.42 -4.70
C PHE A 42 -2.76 3.80 -4.14
N VAL A 43 -2.46 4.78 -5.00
CA VAL A 43 -2.12 6.15 -4.57
C VAL A 43 -3.27 6.80 -3.81
N TYR A 44 -4.50 6.66 -4.31
CA TYR A 44 -5.70 7.19 -3.66
C TYR A 44 -5.91 6.58 -2.26
N LEU A 45 -5.84 5.24 -2.16
CA LEU A 45 -5.98 4.53 -0.89
C LEU A 45 -4.88 4.91 0.10
N HIS A 46 -3.63 4.99 -0.37
CA HIS A 46 -2.49 5.33 0.46
C HIS A 46 -2.59 6.75 1.04
N LEU A 47 -3.03 7.73 0.23
CA LEU A 47 -3.26 9.09 0.70
C LEU A 47 -4.39 9.15 1.74
N SER A 48 -5.52 8.48 1.47
CA SER A 48 -6.65 8.43 2.40
C SER A 48 -6.23 7.85 3.75
N ASN A 49 -5.46 6.77 3.75
CA ASN A 49 -5.00 6.12 4.97
C ASN A 49 -3.92 6.93 5.70
N TYR A 50 -3.01 7.57 4.98
CA TYR A 50 -2.04 8.49 5.57
C TYR A 50 -2.73 9.64 6.32
N SER A 51 -3.79 10.22 5.77
CA SER A 51 -4.59 11.25 6.45
C SER A 51 -5.30 10.72 7.70
N LYS A 52 -5.78 9.48 7.72
CA LYS A 52 -6.40 8.87 8.91
C LYS A 52 -5.38 8.64 10.02
N ILE A 53 -4.17 8.22 9.68
CA ILE A 53 -3.09 7.94 10.65
C ILE A 53 -2.61 9.25 11.30
N ASN A 54 -2.51 10.34 10.53
CA ASN A 54 -1.97 11.61 11.03
C ASN A 54 -3.05 12.62 11.47
N GLY A 55 -4.33 12.36 11.19
CA GLY A 55 -5.44 13.28 11.45
C GLY A 55 -5.97 13.27 12.88
N GLY A 56 -5.36 12.51 13.80
CA GLY A 56 -5.82 12.36 15.19
C GLY A 56 -5.40 13.47 16.15
N ASP A 57 -4.39 14.29 15.80
CA ASP A 57 -3.71 15.15 16.79
C ASP A 57 -3.95 16.67 16.63
N THR A 58 -4.87 17.10 15.78
CA THR A 58 -5.30 18.51 15.71
C THR A 58 -6.67 18.71 16.35
N LYS A 59 -6.71 18.56 17.67
CA LYS A 59 -7.72 19.20 18.52
C LYS A 59 -6.98 20.20 19.42
N ALA A 60 -7.23 21.48 19.13
CA ALA A 60 -6.87 22.65 19.94
C ALA A 60 -7.50 22.59 21.33
#